data_AF-A0A7R9K223-F1
#
_entry.id   AF-A0A7R9K223-F1
#
_cell.length_a   1.000
_cell.length_b   1.000
_cell.length_c   1.000
_cell.angle_alpha   90.00
_cell.angle_beta   90.00
_cell.angle_gamma   90.00
#
_symmetry.space_group_name_H-M   'P 1'
#
loop_
_entity.id
_entity.type
_entity.pdbx_description
1 polymer ?
#
loop_
_entity_poly.entity_id
_entity_poly.type
_entity_poly.pdbx_seq_one_letter_code
_entity_poly.pdbx_strand_id
1 'polypeptide(L)'
;MEYTENGRDKNELRRHIHANSVDRHVIRKLLQRIFVPCSCVETCPGHEVALSVDETVRSLDLPQENIQTMLCYLELDTNSYIRVLPLAYTHCKILSYKGHRALKFAANNSPPLAMAIALSQRRATFDTSSNRVDFPVVEVAAAIGWDSGLVKSHLKNLEWQKVEDKWRRTGITVEFSDLGFRVLAPGKLSPRQLDEALDSVYSRVENQEKSSLLQLDAVFCALMRVSYPRCQDCSEGVDMSRSEDLKQTIREYFQQEQITWELPTEEDLSNEDQIASDVRALVCSYRDNNFTGRSVARIFHGISSPCYPAQIWGRCKYWRAHLGASFNQLCRLATREILRLR
;
A
#
# COMPACT_ATOMS: atom_id res chain seq x y z
N MET A 1 26.59 -25.36 -28.59
CA MET A 1 25.47 -24.75 -27.85
C MET A 1 26.07 -23.71 -26.91
N GLU A 2 26.18 -22.48 -27.41
CA GLU A 2 26.65 -21.33 -26.64
C GLU A 2 25.53 -20.91 -25.69
N TYR A 3 25.77 -21.00 -24.38
CA TYR A 3 24.85 -20.50 -23.37
C TYR A 3 24.97 -18.97 -23.30
N THR A 4 24.20 -18.29 -24.14
CA THR A 4 23.95 -16.85 -24.08
C THR A 4 22.86 -16.53 -23.04
N GLU A 5 23.07 -16.90 -21.78
CA GLU A 5 22.13 -16.62 -20.67
C GLU A 5 22.68 -15.60 -19.67
N ASN A 6 23.53 -14.67 -20.13
CA ASN A 6 24.11 -13.66 -19.25
C ASN A 6 23.02 -12.72 -18.69
N GLY A 7 22.73 -12.84 -17.38
CA GLY A 7 21.99 -11.84 -16.59
C GLY A 7 20.46 -11.95 -16.57
N ARG A 8 19.85 -13.06 -17.03
CA ARG A 8 18.39 -13.26 -16.95
C ARG A 8 17.90 -13.33 -15.50
N ASP A 9 18.66 -13.99 -14.65
CA ASP A 9 18.46 -14.06 -13.20
C ASP A 9 18.50 -12.68 -12.54
N LYS A 10 19.51 -11.86 -12.87
CA LYS A 10 19.63 -10.47 -12.42
C LYS A 10 18.40 -9.66 -12.82
N ASN A 11 17.93 -9.79 -14.06
CA ASN A 11 16.74 -9.09 -14.54
C ASN A 11 15.45 -9.55 -13.84
N GLU A 12 15.32 -10.85 -13.54
CA GLU A 12 14.20 -11.38 -12.77
C GLU A 12 14.21 -10.85 -11.32
N LEU A 13 15.38 -10.74 -10.68
CA LEU A 13 15.53 -10.15 -9.35
C LEU A 13 15.25 -8.63 -9.36
N ARG A 14 15.74 -7.90 -10.38
CA ARG A 14 15.43 -6.47 -10.57
C ARG A 14 13.93 -6.21 -10.65
N ARG A 15 13.19 -7.10 -11.32
CA ARG A 15 11.73 -7.03 -11.38
C ARG A 15 11.09 -7.01 -9.98
N HIS A 16 11.55 -7.85 -9.07
CA HIS A 16 11.02 -7.90 -7.71
C HIS A 16 11.32 -6.64 -6.90
N ILE A 17 12.43 -5.97 -7.19
CA ILE A 17 12.75 -4.66 -6.59
C ILE A 17 11.73 -3.61 -7.07
N HIS A 18 11.50 -3.52 -8.39
CA HIS A 18 10.53 -2.57 -8.95
C HIS A 18 9.08 -2.86 -8.57
N ALA A 19 8.75 -4.09 -8.14
CA ALA A 19 7.43 -4.40 -7.59
C ALA A 19 7.08 -3.54 -6.37
N ASN A 20 8.10 -3.18 -5.57
CA ASN A 20 7.95 -2.37 -4.37
C ASN A 20 8.10 -0.85 -4.61
N SER A 21 8.37 -0.42 -5.85
CA SER A 21 8.47 0.99 -6.21
C SER A 21 7.11 1.70 -6.05
N VAL A 22 7.14 2.96 -5.59
CA VAL A 22 5.94 3.77 -5.35
C VAL A 22 6.12 5.17 -5.94
N ASP A 23 5.09 5.67 -6.61
CA ASP A 23 5.10 7.02 -7.18
C ASP A 23 4.84 8.04 -6.08
N ARG A 24 5.51 9.17 -6.19
CA ARG A 24 5.24 10.36 -5.38
C ARG A 24 3.76 10.74 -5.31
N HIS A 25 3.04 10.69 -6.43
CA HIS A 25 1.62 11.06 -6.45
C HIS A 25 0.72 10.06 -5.70
N VAL A 26 1.12 8.79 -5.58
CA VAL A 26 0.39 7.77 -4.80
C VAL A 26 0.58 8.03 -3.31
N ILE A 27 1.81 8.37 -2.89
CA ILE A 27 2.09 8.81 -1.52
C ILE A 27 1.25 10.04 -1.18
N ARG A 28 1.18 11.04 -2.08
CA ARG A 28 0.34 12.23 -1.89
C ARG A 28 -1.13 11.87 -1.65
N LYS A 29 -1.70 10.93 -2.41
CA LYS A 29 -3.07 10.43 -2.21
C LYS A 29 -3.25 9.76 -0.84
N LEU A 30 -2.26 8.98 -0.39
CA LEU A 30 -2.29 8.38 0.95
C LEU A 30 -2.29 9.45 2.04
N LEU A 31 -1.40 10.46 1.96
CA LEU A 31 -1.33 11.53 2.95
C LEU A 31 -2.65 12.34 3.00
N GLN A 32 -3.28 12.59 1.86
CA GLN A 32 -4.58 13.26 1.79
C GLN A 32 -5.71 12.47 2.48
N ARG A 33 -5.62 11.13 2.49
CA ARG A 33 -6.58 10.28 3.22
C ARG A 33 -6.32 10.27 4.73
N ILE A 34 -5.06 10.43 5.14
CA ILE A 34 -4.65 10.42 6.56
C ILE A 34 -4.94 11.77 7.22
N PHE A 35 -4.54 12.87 6.58
CA PHE A 35 -4.61 14.20 7.16
C PHE A 35 -5.89 14.93 6.74
N VAL A 36 -6.99 14.56 7.41
CA VAL A 36 -8.30 15.16 7.17
C VAL A 36 -8.44 16.46 7.99
N PRO A 37 -8.94 17.57 7.39
CA PRO A 37 -9.16 18.82 8.10
C PRO A 37 -10.01 18.64 9.36
N CYS A 38 -9.56 19.19 10.49
CA CYS A 38 -10.34 19.20 11.73
C CYS A 38 -10.75 20.61 12.19
N SER A 39 -11.82 20.67 12.97
CA SER A 39 -12.39 21.91 13.52
C SER A 39 -11.79 22.34 14.87
N CYS A 40 -10.67 21.75 15.31
CA CYS A 40 -10.00 22.16 16.56
C CYS A 40 -9.65 23.66 16.52
N VAL A 41 -9.69 24.37 17.64
CA VAL A 41 -9.43 25.82 17.67
C VAL A 41 -7.96 26.12 17.95
N GLU A 42 -7.42 25.62 19.07
CA GLU A 42 -6.06 25.92 19.52
C GLU A 42 -5.05 24.84 19.11
N THR A 43 -4.97 23.75 19.87
CA THR A 43 -4.06 22.63 19.63
C THR A 43 -4.86 21.38 19.28
N CYS A 44 -4.46 20.69 18.20
CA CYS A 44 -5.10 19.44 17.79
C CYS A 44 -4.49 18.29 18.60
N PRO A 45 -5.28 17.55 19.41
CA PRO A 45 -4.78 16.42 20.20
C PRO A 45 -4.45 15.18 19.34
N GLY A 46 -4.65 15.27 18.02
CA GLY A 46 -4.69 14.13 17.11
C GLY A 46 -6.07 13.51 17.07
N HIS A 47 -6.48 13.07 15.89
CA HIS A 47 -7.74 12.38 15.66
C HIS A 47 -7.47 10.97 15.17
N GLU A 48 -8.27 10.04 15.63
CA GLU A 48 -8.24 8.69 15.10
C GLU A 48 -8.82 8.71 13.68
N VAL A 49 -8.01 8.27 12.72
CA VAL A 49 -8.37 8.14 11.31
C VAL A 49 -8.29 6.67 10.94
N ALA A 50 -9.29 6.21 10.21
CA ALA A 50 -9.42 4.83 9.80
C ALA A 50 -9.61 4.73 8.29
N LEU A 51 -8.79 3.91 7.65
CA LEU A 51 -8.81 3.68 6.20
C LEU A 51 -9.06 2.19 5.95
N SER A 52 -10.11 1.84 5.21
CA SER A 52 -10.34 0.45 4.78
C SER A 52 -9.10 -0.10 4.09
N VAL A 53 -8.63 -1.29 4.50
CA VAL A 53 -7.49 -1.96 3.87
C VAL A 53 -7.79 -2.22 2.40
N ASP A 54 -8.91 -2.88 2.11
CA ASP A 54 -9.28 -3.26 0.74
C ASP A 54 -9.48 -2.06 -0.17
N GLU A 55 -10.15 -1.01 0.31
CA GLU A 55 -10.35 0.20 -0.48
C GLU A 55 -9.04 0.96 -0.72
N THR A 56 -8.18 1.04 0.28
CA THR A 56 -6.90 1.77 0.17
C THR A 56 -5.93 1.02 -0.74
N VAL A 57 -5.84 -0.30 -0.60
CA VAL A 57 -5.04 -1.19 -1.47
C VAL A 57 -5.47 -1.05 -2.94
N ARG A 58 -6.78 -1.10 -3.22
CA ARG A 58 -7.31 -0.95 -4.59
C ARG A 58 -7.12 0.47 -5.14
N SER A 59 -7.43 1.50 -4.35
CA SER A 59 -7.37 2.88 -4.83
C SER A 59 -5.95 3.40 -5.08
N LEU A 60 -4.97 2.87 -4.35
CA LEU A 60 -3.55 3.21 -4.51
C LEU A 60 -2.79 2.24 -5.43
N ASP A 61 -3.39 1.08 -5.76
CA ASP A 61 -2.72 -0.03 -6.46
C ASP A 61 -1.38 -0.42 -5.80
N LEU A 62 -1.40 -0.52 -4.47
CA LEU A 62 -0.27 -0.89 -3.62
C LEU A 62 -0.66 -2.02 -2.67
N PRO A 63 0.22 -3.00 -2.46
CA PRO A 63 -0.04 -4.08 -1.51
C PRO A 63 -0.09 -3.53 -0.07
N GLN A 64 -0.74 -4.28 0.83
CA GLN A 64 -1.00 -3.85 2.21
C GLN A 64 0.32 -3.52 2.94
N GLU A 65 1.36 -4.31 2.70
CA GLU A 65 2.68 -4.18 3.32
C GLU A 65 3.32 -2.84 2.96
N ASN A 66 3.26 -2.41 1.69
CA ASN A 66 3.84 -1.14 1.26
C ASN A 66 3.13 0.04 1.93
N ILE A 67 1.80 -0.03 2.07
CA ILE A 67 1.04 1.02 2.77
C ILE A 67 1.47 1.05 4.24
N GLN A 68 1.54 -0.11 4.90
CA GLN A 68 1.99 -0.20 6.29
C GLN A 68 3.41 0.34 6.48
N THR A 69 4.34 0.02 5.58
CA THR A 69 5.71 0.55 5.61
C THR A 69 5.73 2.07 5.52
N MET A 70 4.92 2.67 4.63
CA MET A 70 4.81 4.13 4.53
C MET A 70 4.23 4.77 5.81
N LEU A 71 3.26 4.12 6.45
CA LEU A 71 2.74 4.57 7.75
C LEU A 71 3.84 4.53 8.83
N CYS A 72 4.63 3.46 8.89
CA CYS A 72 5.77 3.38 9.80
C CYS A 72 6.83 4.45 9.50
N TYR A 73 7.08 4.78 8.23
CA TYR A 73 7.99 5.87 7.89
C TYR A 73 7.50 7.23 8.38
N LEU A 74 6.19 7.50 8.30
CA LEU A 74 5.59 8.73 8.83
C LEU A 74 5.66 8.82 10.36
N GLU A 75 5.50 7.70 11.06
CA GLU A 75 5.64 7.62 12.52
C GLU A 75 7.10 7.84 12.97
N LEU A 76 8.06 7.28 12.22
CA LEU A 76 9.50 7.43 12.44
C LEU A 76 10.10 8.72 11.86
N ASP A 77 9.29 9.63 11.36
CA ASP A 77 9.76 10.93 10.90
C ASP A 77 10.16 11.80 12.10
N THR A 78 11.07 12.76 11.91
CA THR A 78 11.50 13.69 12.97
C THR A 78 10.34 14.50 13.54
N ASN A 79 9.31 14.74 12.74
CA ASN A 79 8.12 15.48 13.17
C ASN A 79 7.04 14.58 13.79
N SER A 80 7.25 13.25 13.82
CA SER A 80 6.32 12.24 14.34
C SER A 80 4.87 12.52 13.92
N TYR A 81 4.65 12.64 12.61
CA TYR A 81 3.39 13.12 12.04
C TYR A 81 2.17 12.30 12.45
N ILE A 82 2.36 10.99 12.67
CA ILE A 82 1.29 10.08 13.06
C ILE A 82 1.76 9.10 14.13
N ARG A 83 0.80 8.48 14.81
CA ARG A 83 1.02 7.25 15.57
C ARG A 83 0.22 6.12 14.95
N VAL A 84 0.87 5.01 14.64
CA VAL A 84 0.21 3.86 14.02
C VAL A 84 -0.48 3.03 15.11
N LEU A 85 -1.75 2.70 14.88
CA LEU A 85 -2.54 1.85 15.76
C LEU A 85 -2.72 0.46 15.14
N PRO A 86 -2.99 -0.59 15.95
CA PRO A 86 -3.27 -1.92 15.43
C PRO A 86 -4.48 -1.91 14.48
N LEU A 87 -4.38 -2.72 13.42
CA LEU A 87 -5.49 -2.99 12.50
C LEU A 87 -6.72 -3.44 13.31
N ALA A 88 -7.87 -2.88 12.98
CA ALA A 88 -9.13 -3.30 13.57
C ALA A 88 -10.28 -3.08 12.59
N TYR A 89 -11.39 -3.79 12.81
CA TYR A 89 -12.61 -3.55 12.05
C TYR A 89 -13.13 -2.14 12.27
N THR A 90 -13.37 -1.41 11.19
CA THR A 90 -13.69 0.03 11.22
C THR A 90 -15.16 0.29 10.97
N HIS A 91 -15.90 -0.70 10.47
CA HIS A 91 -17.31 -0.60 10.17
C HIS A 91 -18.15 -1.43 11.14
N CYS A 92 -19.31 -0.90 11.54
CA CYS A 92 -20.25 -1.56 12.43
C CYS A 92 -21.64 -1.62 11.79
N LYS A 93 -22.23 -2.80 11.82
CA LYS A 93 -23.58 -3.10 11.37
C LYS A 93 -24.40 -3.55 12.56
N ILE A 94 -25.51 -2.87 12.82
CA ILE A 94 -26.42 -3.17 13.93
C ILE A 94 -27.78 -3.55 13.36
N LEU A 95 -28.27 -4.74 13.72
CA LEU A 95 -29.56 -5.27 13.28
C LEU A 95 -30.45 -5.53 14.49
N SER A 96 -31.73 -5.14 14.40
CA SER A 96 -32.75 -5.49 15.39
C SER A 96 -33.78 -6.46 14.82
N TYR A 97 -33.87 -7.65 15.39
CA TYR A 97 -34.91 -8.64 15.06
C TYR A 97 -36.28 -8.28 15.65
N LYS A 98 -36.33 -7.30 16.56
CA LYS A 98 -37.57 -6.75 17.13
C LYS A 98 -38.06 -5.50 16.39
N GLY A 99 -37.47 -5.21 15.23
CA GLY A 99 -37.85 -4.09 14.34
C GLY A 99 -37.28 -2.73 14.74
N HIS A 100 -37.62 -1.70 13.95
CA HIS A 100 -37.05 -0.36 14.07
C HIS A 100 -37.32 0.34 15.43
N ARG A 101 -38.42 0.00 16.12
CA ARG A 101 -38.76 0.59 17.43
C ARG A 101 -37.78 0.18 18.52
N ALA A 102 -37.39 -1.09 18.54
CA ALA A 102 -36.41 -1.60 19.48
C ALA A 102 -35.02 -0.97 19.24
N LEU A 103 -34.68 -0.71 17.97
CA LEU A 103 -33.44 -0.03 17.61
C LEU A 103 -33.42 1.43 18.10
N LYS A 104 -34.54 2.17 17.93
CA LYS A 104 -34.68 3.53 18.48
C LYS A 104 -34.62 3.56 20.00
N PHE A 105 -35.24 2.58 20.66
CA PHE A 105 -35.17 2.46 22.12
C PHE A 105 -33.73 2.20 22.61
N ALA A 106 -32.97 1.35 21.91
CA ALA A 106 -31.56 1.14 22.21
C ALA A 106 -30.72 2.40 21.96
N ALA A 107 -31.03 3.17 20.91
CA ALA A 107 -30.34 4.43 20.63
C ALA A 107 -30.50 5.45 21.76
N ASN A 108 -31.69 5.55 22.37
CA ASN A 108 -31.90 6.43 23.54
C ASN A 108 -30.98 6.12 24.72
N ASN A 109 -30.54 4.86 24.84
CA ASN A 109 -29.66 4.40 25.92
C ASN A 109 -28.19 4.27 25.49
N SER A 110 -27.87 4.60 24.23
CA SER A 110 -26.55 4.38 23.64
C SER A 110 -26.11 5.60 22.84
N PRO A 111 -25.24 6.46 23.41
CA PRO A 111 -24.72 7.63 22.72
C PRO A 111 -24.07 7.31 21.35
N PRO A 112 -23.26 6.25 21.21
CA PRO A 112 -22.69 5.90 19.90
C PRO A 112 -23.76 5.52 18.86
N LEU A 113 -24.79 4.75 19.25
CA LEU A 113 -25.87 4.38 18.31
C LEU A 113 -26.75 5.58 17.96
N ALA A 114 -27.05 6.46 18.93
CA ALA A 114 -27.76 7.70 18.67
C ALA A 114 -26.99 8.60 17.69
N MET A 115 -25.68 8.77 17.89
CA MET A 115 -24.83 9.54 17.00
C MET A 115 -24.76 8.90 15.60
N ALA A 116 -24.62 7.58 15.51
CA ALA A 116 -24.63 6.87 14.23
C ALA A 116 -25.91 7.13 13.42
N ILE A 117 -27.08 7.10 14.07
CA ILE A 117 -28.36 7.41 13.44
C ILE A 117 -28.41 8.88 13.01
N ALA A 118 -27.96 9.81 13.86
CA ALA A 118 -27.94 11.24 13.54
C ALA A 118 -27.03 11.56 12.33
N LEU A 119 -25.84 10.97 12.26
CA LEU A 119 -24.93 11.12 11.11
C LEU A 119 -25.50 10.51 9.84
N SER A 120 -26.16 9.36 9.95
CA SER A 120 -26.80 8.69 8.80
C SER A 120 -28.00 9.50 8.27
N GLN A 121 -28.74 10.17 9.16
CA GLN A 121 -29.81 11.11 8.77
C GLN A 121 -29.25 12.32 8.02
N ARG A 122 -28.13 12.89 8.49
CA ARG A 122 -27.46 14.01 7.80
C ARG A 122 -26.97 13.62 6.40
N ARG A 123 -26.58 12.36 6.21
CA ARG A 123 -26.14 11.80 4.91
C ARG A 123 -27.30 11.36 4.01
N ALA A 124 -28.55 11.50 4.45
CA ALA A 124 -29.76 10.99 3.78
C ALA A 124 -29.70 9.47 3.48
N THR A 125 -28.91 8.71 4.24
CA THR A 125 -28.76 7.25 4.09
C THR A 125 -29.62 6.46 5.07
N PHE A 126 -30.21 7.12 6.06
CA PHE A 126 -31.03 6.47 7.08
C PHE A 126 -32.50 6.40 6.70
N ASP A 127 -33.00 5.18 6.51
CA ASP A 127 -34.43 4.90 6.44
C ASP A 127 -35.00 4.74 7.86
N THR A 128 -35.99 5.55 8.19
CA THR A 128 -36.60 5.59 9.52
C THR A 128 -37.40 4.33 9.87
N SER A 129 -37.73 3.52 8.85
CA SER A 129 -38.41 2.24 8.96
C SER A 129 -37.44 1.04 8.97
N SER A 130 -36.16 1.27 8.69
CA SER A 130 -35.14 0.22 8.70
C SER A 130 -34.91 -0.33 10.11
N ASN A 131 -34.75 -1.65 10.18
CA ASN A 131 -34.31 -2.37 11.37
C ASN A 131 -32.77 -2.55 11.41
N ARG A 132 -32.05 -1.90 10.50
CA ARG A 132 -30.59 -1.98 10.33
C ARG A 132 -29.95 -0.61 10.25
N VAL A 133 -28.80 -0.46 10.90
CA VAL A 133 -27.95 0.74 10.82
C VAL A 133 -26.50 0.32 10.61
N ASP A 134 -25.88 0.84 9.55
CA ASP A 134 -24.50 0.57 9.15
C ASP A 134 -23.70 1.88 9.19
N PHE A 135 -22.54 1.90 9.85
CA PHE A 135 -21.76 3.12 10.03
C PHE A 135 -20.28 2.87 10.32
N PRO A 136 -19.41 3.84 9.95
CA PRO A 136 -18.00 3.84 10.36
C PRO A 136 -17.87 4.16 11.85
N VAL A 137 -17.26 3.23 12.60
CA VAL A 137 -17.12 3.31 14.05
C VAL A 137 -16.23 4.46 14.48
N VAL A 138 -15.12 4.68 13.75
CA VAL A 138 -14.11 5.68 14.13
C VAL A 138 -14.66 7.10 13.94
N GLU A 139 -15.49 7.32 12.92
CA GLU A 139 -16.18 8.60 12.73
C GLU A 139 -17.17 8.89 13.87
N VAL A 140 -17.97 7.88 14.25
CA VAL A 140 -18.90 8.00 15.38
C VAL A 140 -18.14 8.26 16.69
N ALA A 141 -17.02 7.54 16.90
CA ALA A 141 -16.15 7.72 18.06
C ALA A 141 -15.59 9.15 18.13
N ALA A 142 -15.11 9.68 17.00
CA ALA A 142 -14.63 11.06 16.91
C ALA A 142 -15.74 12.09 17.18
N ALA A 143 -16.96 11.85 16.67
CA ALA A 143 -18.09 12.76 16.85
C ALA A 143 -18.59 12.84 18.31
N ILE A 144 -18.48 11.75 19.07
CA ILE A 144 -18.84 11.72 20.51
C ILE A 144 -17.65 12.00 21.44
N GLY A 145 -16.42 12.08 20.90
CA GLY A 145 -15.20 12.26 21.68
C GLY A 145 -14.78 11.03 22.48
N TRP A 146 -15.08 9.82 22.01
CA TRP A 146 -14.70 8.55 22.67
C TRP A 146 -13.61 7.83 21.88
N ASP A 147 -12.88 6.94 22.55
CA ASP A 147 -12.02 5.96 21.90
C ASP A 147 -12.85 4.92 21.13
N SER A 148 -12.41 4.55 19.93
CA SER A 148 -13.15 3.60 19.10
C SER A 148 -13.25 2.19 19.72
N GLY A 149 -12.31 1.79 20.57
CA GLY A 149 -12.38 0.55 21.36
C GLY A 149 -13.51 0.59 22.39
N LEU A 150 -13.66 1.71 23.11
CA LEU A 150 -14.78 1.92 24.04
C LEU A 150 -16.13 1.90 23.31
N VAL A 151 -16.20 2.54 22.14
CA VAL A 151 -17.40 2.49 21.29
C VAL A 151 -17.74 1.07 20.89
N LYS A 152 -16.77 0.28 20.41
CA LYS A 152 -17.01 -1.12 20.03
C LYS A 152 -17.52 -1.96 21.20
N SER A 153 -16.88 -1.82 22.37
CA SER A 153 -17.29 -2.53 23.59
C SER A 153 -18.72 -2.13 24.00
N HIS A 154 -19.02 -0.83 24.02
CA HIS A 154 -20.35 -0.33 24.37
C HIS A 154 -21.42 -0.83 23.39
N LEU A 155 -21.17 -0.76 22.09
CA LEU A 155 -22.09 -1.27 21.07
C LEU A 155 -22.33 -2.77 21.23
N LYS A 156 -21.28 -3.56 21.51
CA LYS A 156 -21.43 -5.00 21.75
C LYS A 156 -22.27 -5.34 22.96
N ASN A 157 -22.22 -4.51 23.99
CA ASN A 157 -23.06 -4.69 25.18
C ASN A 157 -24.55 -4.49 24.89
N LEU A 158 -24.93 -3.80 23.81
CA LEU A 158 -26.34 -3.66 23.40
C LEU A 158 -27.01 -4.98 23.03
N GLU A 159 -26.25 -6.03 22.76
CA GLU A 159 -26.80 -7.36 22.51
C GLU A 159 -27.40 -8.00 23.77
N TRP A 160 -27.10 -7.45 24.95
CA TRP A 160 -27.45 -7.99 26.25
C TRP A 160 -28.17 -6.95 27.11
N GLN A 161 -29.14 -7.41 27.89
CA GLN A 161 -29.84 -6.60 28.90
C GLN A 161 -30.02 -7.41 30.18
N LYS A 162 -30.01 -6.72 31.32
CA LYS A 162 -30.26 -7.32 32.62
C LYS A 162 -31.74 -7.21 32.95
N VAL A 163 -32.44 -8.34 33.02
CA VAL A 163 -33.88 -8.42 33.35
C VAL A 163 -34.00 -9.38 34.53
N GLU A 164 -34.56 -8.91 35.65
CA GLU A 164 -34.73 -9.72 36.88
C GLU A 164 -33.42 -10.36 37.34
N ASP A 165 -32.35 -9.56 37.36
CA ASP A 165 -30.98 -9.96 37.74
C ASP A 165 -30.31 -11.02 36.82
N LYS A 166 -30.95 -11.40 35.72
CA LYS A 166 -30.42 -12.34 34.71
C LYS A 166 -30.10 -11.63 33.39
N TRP A 167 -28.99 -12.00 32.76
CA TRP A 167 -28.64 -11.53 31.42
C TRP A 167 -29.49 -12.21 30.36
N ARG A 168 -30.18 -11.42 29.54
CA ARG A 168 -30.99 -11.89 28.40
C ARG A 168 -30.59 -11.15 27.12
N ARG A 169 -30.74 -11.81 25.98
CA ARG A 169 -30.51 -11.20 24.66
C ARG A 169 -31.58 -10.14 24.37
N THR A 170 -31.16 -8.97 23.92
CA THR A 170 -32.07 -7.87 23.55
C THR A 170 -32.80 -8.14 22.22
N GLY A 171 -32.25 -9.02 21.38
CA GLY A 171 -32.67 -9.19 19.98
C GLY A 171 -31.96 -8.23 19.02
N ILE A 172 -30.94 -7.53 19.52
CA ILE A 172 -30.00 -6.73 18.73
C ILE A 172 -28.76 -7.57 18.47
N THR A 173 -28.23 -7.49 17.24
CA THR A 173 -26.97 -8.10 16.83
C THR A 173 -26.06 -7.02 16.29
N VAL A 174 -24.80 -7.03 16.71
CA VAL A 174 -23.76 -6.11 16.28
C VAL A 174 -22.72 -6.88 15.50
N GLU A 175 -22.34 -6.43 14.32
CA GLU A 175 -21.34 -7.08 13.48
C GLU A 175 -20.27 -6.05 13.13
N PHE A 176 -19.01 -6.38 13.37
CA PHE A 176 -17.89 -5.55 12.92
C PHE A 176 -17.32 -6.14 11.64
N SER A 177 -17.04 -5.27 10.68
CA SER A 177 -16.50 -5.64 9.37
C SER A 177 -15.52 -4.57 8.89
N ASP A 178 -14.93 -4.81 7.73
CA ASP A 178 -13.98 -3.91 7.06
C ASP A 178 -12.74 -3.62 7.91
N LEU A 179 -11.72 -4.46 7.76
CA LEU A 179 -10.43 -4.28 8.41
C LEU A 179 -9.79 -2.99 7.89
N GLY A 180 -9.34 -2.11 8.79
CA GLY A 180 -8.76 -0.84 8.38
C GLY A 180 -7.45 -0.52 9.08
N PHE A 181 -6.60 0.22 8.35
CA PHE A 181 -5.47 0.95 8.90
C PHE A 181 -5.99 2.02 9.84
N ARG A 182 -5.41 2.09 11.05
CA ARG A 182 -5.79 3.06 12.06
C ARG A 182 -4.57 3.87 12.45
N VAL A 183 -4.72 5.18 12.46
CA VAL A 183 -3.65 6.12 12.81
C VAL A 183 -4.23 7.25 13.66
N LEU A 184 -3.42 7.76 14.59
CA LEU A 184 -3.68 9.05 15.21
C LEU A 184 -2.91 10.10 14.41
N ALA A 185 -3.63 11.03 13.80
CA ALA A 185 -3.05 12.07 12.96
C ALA A 185 -3.60 13.46 13.34
N PRO A 186 -2.79 14.52 13.30
CA PRO A 186 -3.27 15.88 13.46
C PRO A 186 -4.15 16.27 12.26
N GLY A 187 -5.29 16.92 12.53
CA GLY A 187 -6.19 17.37 11.46
C GLY A 187 -5.83 18.72 10.85
N LYS A 188 -4.72 19.34 11.26
CA LYS A 188 -4.25 20.63 10.75
C LYS A 188 -2.76 20.57 10.44
N LEU A 189 -2.42 19.90 9.35
CA LEU A 189 -1.11 20.12 8.73
C LEU A 189 -1.22 21.27 7.74
N SER A 190 -0.25 22.18 7.80
CA SER A 190 -0.08 23.19 6.75
C SER A 190 0.31 22.51 5.43
N PRO A 191 0.02 23.14 4.27
CA PRO A 191 0.45 22.61 2.97
C PRO A 191 1.96 22.32 2.92
N ARG A 192 2.77 23.18 3.55
CA ARG A 192 4.21 23.00 3.67
C ARG A 192 4.59 21.73 4.42
N GLN A 193 3.97 21.47 5.58
CA GLN A 193 4.22 20.26 6.35
C GLN A 193 3.78 19.00 5.60
N LEU A 194 2.70 19.07 4.83
CA LEU A 194 2.26 17.97 3.97
C LEU A 194 3.28 17.67 2.86
N ASP A 195 3.83 18.70 2.22
CA ASP A 195 4.87 18.54 1.21
C ASP A 195 6.19 18.02 1.83
N GLU A 196 6.57 18.49 3.02
CA GLU A 196 7.73 17.97 3.78
C GLU A 196 7.54 16.49 4.16
N ALA A 197 6.36 16.08 4.63
CA ALA A 197 6.04 14.68 4.89
C ALA A 197 6.09 13.83 3.61
N LEU A 198 5.58 14.37 2.50
CA LEU A 198 5.65 13.72 1.19
C LEU A 198 7.10 13.54 0.72
N ASP A 199 7.94 14.55 0.85
CA ASP A 199 9.37 14.50 0.50
C ASP A 199 10.13 13.47 1.33
N SER A 200 9.88 13.44 2.64
CA SER A 200 10.52 12.49 3.56
C SER A 200 10.18 11.05 3.18
N VAL A 201 8.89 10.71 3.04
CA VAL A 201 8.46 9.35 2.69
C VAL A 201 8.92 8.97 1.28
N TYR A 202 8.78 9.86 0.30
CA TYR A 202 9.22 9.59 -1.07
C TYR A 202 10.73 9.33 -1.16
N SER A 203 11.54 10.16 -0.48
CA SER A 203 13.00 9.98 -0.45
C SER A 203 13.39 8.66 0.18
N ARG A 204 12.72 8.22 1.26
CA ARG A 204 12.97 6.90 1.87
C ARG A 204 12.66 5.75 0.91
N VAL A 205 11.52 5.79 0.23
CA VAL A 205 11.13 4.75 -0.73
C VAL A 205 12.09 4.72 -1.93
N GLU A 206 12.43 5.88 -2.48
CA GLU A 206 13.36 5.98 -3.61
C GLU A 206 14.76 5.49 -3.23
N ASN A 207 15.26 5.85 -2.04
CA ASN A 207 16.54 5.39 -1.54
C ASN A 207 16.55 3.87 -1.30
N GLN A 208 15.45 3.30 -0.82
CA GLN A 208 15.33 1.85 -0.63
C GLN A 208 15.38 1.11 -1.97
N GLU A 209 14.70 1.62 -3.00
CA GLU A 209 14.76 1.07 -4.36
C GLU A 209 16.19 1.15 -4.91
N LYS A 210 16.82 2.33 -4.86
CA LYS A 210 18.20 2.53 -5.33
C LYS A 210 19.19 1.62 -4.61
N SER A 211 19.11 1.54 -3.28
CA SER A 211 19.98 0.68 -2.46
C SER A 211 19.81 -0.79 -2.82
N SER A 212 18.57 -1.24 -3.04
CA SER A 212 18.29 -2.64 -3.41
C SER A 212 18.85 -2.97 -4.81
N LEU A 213 18.75 -2.03 -5.76
CA LEU A 213 19.33 -2.18 -7.10
C LEU A 213 20.86 -2.22 -7.03
N LEU A 214 21.49 -1.35 -6.24
CA LEU A 214 22.94 -1.34 -6.03
C LEU A 214 23.44 -2.62 -5.37
N GLN A 215 22.74 -3.11 -4.36
CA GLN A 215 23.08 -4.37 -3.69
C GLN A 215 22.99 -5.56 -4.65
N LEU A 216 21.94 -5.61 -5.48
CA LEU A 216 21.79 -6.65 -6.49
C LEU A 216 22.93 -6.61 -7.52
N ASP A 217 23.29 -5.41 -7.98
CA ASP A 217 24.40 -5.21 -8.91
C ASP A 217 25.74 -5.59 -8.29
N ALA A 218 25.98 -5.23 -7.02
CA ALA A 218 27.19 -5.58 -6.29
C ALA A 218 27.35 -7.11 -6.15
N VAL A 219 26.28 -7.81 -5.74
CA VAL A 219 26.28 -9.27 -5.63
C VAL A 219 26.54 -9.92 -6.99
N PHE A 220 25.87 -9.45 -8.04
CA PHE A 220 26.06 -9.98 -9.39
C PHE A 220 27.50 -9.78 -9.87
N CYS A 221 28.06 -8.58 -9.73
CA CYS A 221 29.44 -8.29 -10.13
C CYS A 221 30.46 -9.12 -9.33
N ALA A 222 30.28 -9.26 -8.02
CA ALA A 222 31.15 -10.07 -7.18
C ALA A 222 31.16 -11.54 -7.60
N LEU A 223 29.99 -12.13 -7.88
CA LEU A 223 29.87 -13.52 -8.33
C LEU A 223 30.41 -13.71 -9.75
N MET A 224 30.09 -12.80 -10.67
CA MET A 224 30.56 -12.88 -12.05
C MET A 224 32.09 -12.78 -12.16
N ARG A 225 32.72 -11.93 -11.34
CA ARG A 225 34.18 -11.74 -11.29
C ARG A 225 34.94 -13.05 -10.99
N VAL A 226 34.38 -13.90 -10.13
CA VAL A 226 35.00 -15.18 -9.73
C VAL A 226 34.43 -16.39 -10.47
N SER A 227 33.41 -16.20 -11.31
CA SER A 227 32.72 -17.27 -12.03
C SER A 227 33.56 -17.88 -13.16
N TYR A 228 33.33 -19.17 -13.44
CA TYR A 228 33.86 -19.86 -14.62
C TYR A 228 32.78 -19.98 -15.69
N PRO A 229 33.14 -19.96 -16.99
CA PRO A 229 32.19 -20.19 -18.07
C PRO A 229 31.51 -21.56 -17.99
N ARG A 230 32.21 -22.60 -17.48
CA ARG A 230 31.68 -23.95 -17.31
C ARG A 230 32.07 -24.50 -15.94
N CYS A 231 31.19 -25.31 -15.35
CA CYS A 231 31.48 -26.01 -14.09
C CYS A 231 32.65 -27.01 -14.18
N GLN A 232 32.99 -27.46 -15.38
CA GLN A 232 34.13 -28.35 -15.64
C GLN A 232 35.47 -27.65 -15.37
N ASP A 233 35.53 -26.32 -15.56
CA ASP A 233 36.77 -25.55 -15.37
C ASP A 233 37.17 -25.45 -13.88
N CYS A 234 36.28 -25.85 -12.97
CA CYS A 234 36.52 -25.91 -11.53
C CYS A 234 36.28 -27.30 -10.92
N SER A 235 36.28 -28.37 -11.72
CA SER A 235 35.98 -29.73 -11.22
C SER A 235 37.16 -30.46 -10.59
N GLU A 236 38.39 -30.09 -10.93
CA GLU A 236 39.60 -30.80 -10.47
C GLU A 236 40.07 -30.36 -9.07
N GLY A 237 39.66 -29.17 -8.62
CA GLY A 237 40.00 -28.61 -7.32
C GLY A 237 39.49 -27.19 -7.14
N VAL A 238 39.53 -26.69 -5.90
CA VAL A 238 39.11 -25.32 -5.58
C VAL A 238 40.22 -24.34 -5.99
N ASP A 239 39.90 -23.38 -6.86
CA ASP A 239 40.78 -22.23 -7.12
C ASP A 239 40.83 -21.34 -5.88
N MET A 240 41.91 -21.48 -5.11
CA MET A 240 42.13 -20.74 -3.88
C MET A 240 42.26 -19.24 -4.10
N SER A 241 42.73 -18.79 -5.27
CA SER A 241 42.86 -17.37 -5.59
C SER A 241 41.48 -16.73 -5.75
N ARG A 242 40.61 -17.32 -6.57
CA ARG A 242 39.22 -16.85 -6.74
C ARG A 242 38.40 -16.98 -5.46
N SER A 243 38.61 -18.07 -4.71
CA SER A 243 37.99 -18.25 -3.40
C SER A 243 38.38 -17.13 -2.43
N GLU A 244 39.66 -16.74 -2.37
CA GLU A 244 40.08 -15.67 -1.46
C GLU A 244 39.63 -14.30 -1.94
N ASP A 245 39.60 -14.06 -3.27
CA ASP A 245 39.05 -12.82 -3.86
C ASP A 245 37.56 -12.63 -3.51
N LEU A 246 36.75 -13.69 -3.59
CA LEU A 246 35.35 -13.64 -3.18
C LEU A 246 35.21 -13.37 -1.68
N LYS A 247 35.97 -14.08 -0.83
CA LYS A 247 35.94 -13.88 0.63
C LYS A 247 36.34 -12.46 0.99
N GLN A 248 37.37 -11.92 0.34
CA GLN A 248 37.83 -10.56 0.55
C GLN A 248 36.75 -9.54 0.16
N THR A 249 36.15 -9.70 -1.01
CA THR A 249 35.03 -8.85 -1.47
C THR A 249 33.86 -8.86 -0.47
N ILE A 250 33.49 -10.04 0.06
CA ILE A 250 32.43 -10.17 1.06
C ILE A 250 32.82 -9.47 2.38
N ARG A 251 34.05 -9.65 2.86
CA ARG A 251 34.51 -8.99 4.09
C ARG A 251 34.49 -7.47 3.94
N GLU A 252 34.98 -6.96 2.82
CA GLU A 252 34.97 -5.53 2.50
C GLU A 252 33.55 -4.96 2.47
N TYR A 253 32.60 -5.68 1.86
CA TYR A 253 31.18 -5.30 1.85
C TYR A 253 30.62 -5.09 3.26
N PHE A 254 30.88 -6.01 4.19
CA PHE A 254 30.38 -5.92 5.58
C PHE A 254 31.17 -4.96 6.47
N GLN A 255 32.35 -4.50 6.03
CA GLN A 255 33.13 -3.47 6.73
C GLN A 255 32.75 -2.04 6.33
N GLN A 256 32.05 -1.87 5.20
CA GLN A 256 31.60 -0.55 4.74
C GLN A 256 30.38 -0.07 5.53
N GLU A 257 30.44 1.14 6.06
CA GLU A 257 29.29 1.78 6.74
C GLU A 257 28.25 2.32 5.76
N GLN A 258 28.65 2.67 4.53
CA GLN A 258 27.78 3.18 3.48
C GLN A 258 28.18 2.64 2.10
N ILE A 259 27.16 2.30 1.31
CA ILE A 259 27.31 1.93 -0.10
C ILE A 259 27.51 3.22 -0.91
N THR A 260 28.70 3.42 -1.47
CA THR A 260 29.05 4.58 -2.31
C THR A 260 28.95 4.30 -3.81
N TRP A 261 28.40 3.15 -4.21
CA TRP A 261 28.32 2.76 -5.61
C TRP A 261 27.30 3.60 -6.38
N GLU A 262 27.65 3.97 -7.61
CA GLU A 262 26.73 4.61 -8.52
C GLU A 262 25.93 3.57 -9.29
N LEU A 263 24.64 3.84 -9.49
CA LEU A 263 23.81 2.99 -10.34
C LEU A 263 24.32 3.10 -11.79
N PRO A 264 24.45 1.99 -12.52
CA PRO A 264 24.71 2.05 -13.95
C PRO A 264 23.69 2.95 -14.64
N THR A 265 24.16 3.77 -15.58
CA THR A 265 23.28 4.62 -16.38
C THR A 265 22.26 3.73 -17.11
N GLU A 266 20.98 4.08 -17.04
CA GLU A 266 19.95 3.36 -17.77
C GLU A 266 20.21 3.49 -19.28
N GLU A 267 20.33 2.36 -19.97
CA GLU A 267 20.44 2.33 -21.43
C GLU A 267 19.13 2.78 -22.08
N ASP A 268 19.23 3.44 -23.23
CA ASP A 268 18.08 3.87 -24.03
C ASP A 268 17.25 2.68 -24.51
N LEU A 269 15.95 2.90 -24.67
CA LEU A 269 15.02 1.90 -25.19
C LEU A 269 15.29 1.64 -26.67
N SER A 270 15.96 0.54 -27.00
CA SER A 270 16.24 0.15 -28.39
C SER A 270 15.00 -0.03 -29.27
N ASN A 271 13.84 -0.33 -28.67
CA ASN A 271 12.58 -0.62 -29.35
C ASN A 271 11.44 0.34 -28.95
N GLU A 272 11.73 1.63 -28.76
CA GLU A 272 10.76 2.62 -28.25
C GLU A 272 9.44 2.65 -29.05
N ASP A 273 9.49 2.63 -30.38
CA ASP A 273 8.30 2.70 -31.24
C ASP A 273 7.37 1.49 -31.08
N GLN A 274 7.94 0.29 -30.98
CA GLN A 274 7.19 -0.94 -30.76
C GLN A 274 6.52 -0.91 -29.39
N ILE A 275 7.27 -0.53 -28.35
CA ILE A 275 6.75 -0.41 -26.99
C ILE A 275 5.62 0.63 -26.95
N ALA A 276 5.78 1.78 -27.58
CA ALA A 276 4.75 2.82 -27.64
C ALA A 276 3.47 2.31 -28.33
N SER A 277 3.61 1.56 -29.42
CA SER A 277 2.48 0.90 -30.09
C SER A 277 1.77 -0.08 -29.17
N ASP A 278 2.52 -0.90 -28.43
CA ASP A 278 1.98 -1.86 -27.48
C ASP A 278 1.28 -1.18 -26.30
N VAL A 279 1.81 -0.05 -25.79
CA VAL A 279 1.13 0.75 -24.76
C VAL A 279 -0.22 1.21 -25.27
N ARG A 280 -0.27 1.81 -26.46
CA ARG A 280 -1.54 2.30 -27.03
C ARG A 280 -2.51 1.15 -27.24
N ALA A 281 -2.04 0.04 -27.80
CA ALA A 281 -2.86 -1.14 -28.04
C ALA A 281 -3.40 -1.75 -26.73
N LEU A 282 -2.60 -1.81 -25.66
CA LEU A 282 -3.03 -2.24 -24.32
C LEU A 282 -4.13 -1.33 -23.79
N VAL A 283 -3.91 -0.02 -23.74
CA VAL A 283 -4.88 0.95 -23.20
C VAL A 283 -6.19 0.91 -24.00
N CYS A 284 -6.12 0.86 -25.32
CA CYS A 284 -7.31 0.80 -26.17
C CYS A 284 -8.06 -0.53 -26.08
N SER A 285 -7.39 -1.64 -25.76
CA SER A 285 -8.02 -2.97 -25.61
C SER A 285 -8.75 -3.12 -24.28
N TYR A 286 -8.35 -2.36 -23.24
CA TYR A 286 -8.84 -2.50 -21.87
C TYR A 286 -9.35 -1.15 -21.34
N ARG A 287 -10.27 -0.50 -22.08
CA ARG A 287 -10.72 0.89 -21.83
C ARG A 287 -11.34 1.13 -20.46
N ASP A 288 -11.90 0.10 -19.84
CA ASP A 288 -12.53 0.19 -18.51
C ASP A 288 -11.50 0.28 -17.37
N ASN A 289 -10.19 0.13 -17.67
CA ASN A 289 -9.13 0.16 -16.67
C ASN A 289 -8.45 1.53 -16.59
N ASN A 290 -8.19 1.98 -15.37
CA ASN A 290 -7.45 3.21 -15.11
C ASN A 290 -5.94 2.94 -15.08
N PHE A 291 -5.33 2.88 -16.25
CA PHE A 291 -3.88 2.68 -16.35
C PHE A 291 -3.07 3.91 -15.93
N THR A 292 -1.97 3.65 -15.24
CA THR A 292 -0.88 4.60 -14.98
C THR A 292 0.37 4.12 -15.73
N GLY A 293 1.35 5.01 -15.94
CA GLY A 293 2.61 4.60 -16.56
C GLY A 293 3.29 3.45 -15.81
N ARG A 294 3.26 3.48 -14.46
CA ARG A 294 3.78 2.35 -13.66
C ARG A 294 2.94 1.09 -13.83
N SER A 295 1.61 1.15 -13.85
CA SER A 295 0.80 -0.07 -13.98
C SER A 295 1.02 -0.75 -15.33
N VAL A 296 1.22 0.01 -16.41
CA VAL A 296 1.60 -0.52 -17.71
C VAL A 296 3.01 -1.12 -17.69
N ALA A 297 4.00 -0.42 -17.12
CA ALA A 297 5.35 -0.96 -16.98
C ALA A 297 5.38 -2.26 -16.16
N ARG A 298 4.57 -2.34 -15.09
CA ARG A 298 4.37 -3.56 -14.29
C ARG A 298 3.84 -4.70 -15.15
N ILE A 299 2.79 -4.49 -15.95
CA ILE A 299 2.27 -5.51 -16.87
C ILE A 299 3.36 -5.99 -17.84
N PHE A 300 4.07 -5.06 -18.48
CA PHE A 300 5.12 -5.38 -19.44
C PHE A 300 6.31 -6.14 -18.84
N HIS A 301 6.61 -5.92 -17.55
CA HIS A 301 7.61 -6.69 -16.80
C HIS A 301 7.05 -7.98 -16.16
N GLY A 302 5.72 -8.16 -16.16
CA GLY A 302 5.05 -9.25 -15.45
C GLY A 302 5.07 -9.14 -13.93
N ILE A 303 4.97 -7.91 -13.42
CA ILE A 303 4.83 -7.60 -12.00
C ILE A 303 3.34 -7.57 -11.65
N SER A 304 2.94 -8.37 -10.67
CA SER A 304 1.60 -8.36 -10.12
C SER A 304 1.35 -7.12 -9.26
N SER A 305 0.15 -6.55 -9.35
CA SER A 305 -0.33 -5.53 -8.42
C SER A 305 -1.76 -5.85 -7.96
N PRO A 306 -2.29 -5.18 -6.91
CA PRO A 306 -3.65 -5.43 -6.44
C PRO A 306 -4.73 -5.23 -7.52
N CYS A 307 -4.60 -4.21 -8.38
CA CYS A 307 -5.54 -3.99 -9.48
C CYS A 307 -5.26 -4.88 -10.70
N TYR A 308 -4.02 -5.32 -10.87
CA TYR A 308 -3.57 -6.11 -12.01
C TYR A 308 -2.93 -7.44 -11.54
N PRO A 309 -3.71 -8.36 -10.94
CA PRO A 309 -3.18 -9.59 -10.36
C PRO A 309 -2.73 -10.57 -11.44
N ALA A 310 -1.59 -11.23 -11.21
CA ALA A 310 -0.99 -12.17 -12.16
C ALA A 310 -1.92 -13.34 -12.54
N GLN A 311 -2.84 -13.75 -11.65
CA GLN A 311 -3.82 -14.81 -11.92
C GLN A 311 -4.77 -14.44 -13.08
N ILE A 312 -5.07 -13.15 -13.24
CA ILE A 312 -5.95 -12.62 -14.29
C ILE A 312 -5.12 -12.11 -15.47
N TRP A 313 -4.12 -11.26 -15.18
CA TRP A 313 -3.35 -10.56 -16.21
C TRP A 313 -2.20 -11.37 -16.79
N GLY A 314 -1.79 -12.47 -16.14
CA GLY A 314 -0.71 -13.34 -16.63
C GLY A 314 -0.98 -14.01 -17.97
N ARG A 315 -2.24 -14.07 -18.41
CA ARG A 315 -2.66 -14.59 -19.72
C ARG A 315 -2.74 -13.51 -20.80
N CYS A 316 -2.60 -12.24 -20.42
CA CYS A 316 -2.62 -11.13 -21.35
C CYS A 316 -1.38 -11.18 -22.25
N LYS A 317 -1.53 -10.94 -23.56
CA LYS A 317 -0.40 -10.97 -24.51
C LYS A 317 0.71 -9.95 -24.19
N TYR A 318 0.37 -8.90 -23.44
CA TYR A 318 1.30 -7.84 -23.03
C TYR A 318 2.05 -8.18 -21.73
N TRP A 319 1.66 -9.26 -21.04
CA TRP A 319 2.32 -9.68 -19.80
C TRP A 319 3.72 -10.22 -20.10
N ARG A 320 4.74 -9.68 -19.43
CA ARG A 320 6.16 -10.01 -19.68
C ARG A 320 6.63 -9.75 -21.13
N ALA A 321 5.96 -8.87 -21.88
CA ALA A 321 6.29 -8.59 -23.27
C ALA A 321 7.62 -7.83 -23.45
N HIS A 322 8.02 -7.01 -22.48
CA HIS A 322 9.18 -6.12 -22.58
C HIS A 322 10.14 -6.27 -21.38
N LEU A 323 10.54 -7.51 -21.06
CA LEU A 323 11.41 -7.82 -19.90
C LEU A 323 12.81 -7.20 -19.97
N GLY A 324 13.34 -6.99 -21.18
CA GLY A 324 14.68 -6.44 -21.39
C GLY A 324 14.73 -4.91 -21.37
N ALA A 325 13.58 -4.24 -21.32
CA ALA A 325 13.51 -2.78 -21.30
C ALA A 325 13.74 -2.23 -19.89
N SER A 326 14.29 -1.02 -19.76
CA SER A 326 14.38 -0.33 -18.47
C SER A 326 12.99 -0.03 -17.92
N PHE A 327 12.72 -0.45 -16.69
CA PHE A 327 11.42 -0.25 -16.02
C PHE A 327 11.05 1.23 -15.92
N ASN A 328 12.01 2.10 -15.58
CA ASN A 328 11.77 3.53 -15.44
C ASN A 328 11.53 4.20 -16.79
N GLN A 329 12.26 3.79 -17.84
CA GLN A 329 12.01 4.29 -19.19
C GLN A 329 10.64 3.84 -19.70
N LEU A 330 10.23 2.60 -19.44
CA LEU A 330 8.87 2.14 -19.72
C LEU A 330 7.82 2.97 -18.98
N CYS A 331 8.04 3.30 -17.70
CA CYS A 331 7.13 4.14 -16.93
C CYS A 331 6.95 5.52 -17.59
N ARG A 332 8.05 6.15 -18.01
CA ARG A 332 8.03 7.47 -18.69
C ARG A 332 7.33 7.40 -20.04
N LEU A 333 7.71 6.44 -20.88
CA LEU A 333 7.11 6.22 -22.19
C LEU A 333 5.61 5.95 -22.09
N ALA A 334 5.22 5.03 -21.20
CA ALA A 334 3.82 4.68 -20.99
C ALA A 334 3.02 5.89 -20.47
N THR A 335 3.57 6.69 -19.56
CA THR A 335 2.93 7.92 -19.09
C THR A 335 2.70 8.89 -20.25
N ARG A 336 3.71 9.11 -21.11
CA ARG A 336 3.61 9.97 -22.29
C ARG A 336 2.52 9.52 -23.26
N GLU A 337 2.46 8.23 -23.56
CA GLU A 337 1.46 7.67 -24.47
C GLU A 337 0.04 7.68 -23.89
N ILE A 338 -0.12 7.38 -22.59
CA ILE A 338 -1.43 7.48 -21.91
C ILE A 338 -1.95 8.93 -21.95
N LEU A 339 -1.08 9.92 -21.74
CA LEU A 339 -1.46 11.34 -21.80
C LEU A 339 -1.84 11.79 -23.22
N ARG A 340 -1.30 11.16 -24.27
CA ARG A 340 -1.68 11.43 -25.67
C ARG A 340 -3.01 10.82 -26.07
N LEU A 341 -3.46 9.79 -25.36
CA LEU A 341 -4.73 9.08 -25.61
C LEU A 341 -5.91 9.66 -24.82
N ARG A 342 -5.64 10.49 -23.82
CA ARG A 342 -6.63 11.27 -23.08
C ARG A 342 -6.87 12.59 -23.77
#